data_AF-T1AX87-F1
#
_entry.id   AF-T1AX87-F1
#
_cell.length_a   1.000
_cell.length_b   1.000
_cell.length_c   1.000
_cell.angle_alpha   90.00
_cell.angle_beta   90.00
_cell.angle_gamma   90.00
#
_symmetry.space_group_name_H-M   'P 1'
#
loop_
_entity.id
_entity.type
_entity.pdbx_description
1 polymer ?
#
loop_
_entity_poly.entity_id
_entity_poly.type
_entity_poly.pdbx_seq_one_letter_code
_entity_poly.pdbx_strand_id
1 'polypeptide(L)'
;LPAGHRLLAPALPGLGGSLSELDQPTSLDLSAKLCAFDLSAVSPEELPFFLTLTLDFVRGRLRRRPGEKLVVVDEAHYLMASGSTAGFLDHLVRHVRHYRAGLELLSQNPADFLGSPAGRSILMNVDFLLLLRLKDGGRGLKTLFPLREEEITLIKGAPLPREEGWSGGLLLTGETALPVRVIASAEEDRFLGRAFAGERTSRAG
;
A
#
# COMPACT_ATOMS: atom_id res chain seq x y z
N LEU A 1 5.04 -15.55 -11.08
CA LEU A 1 5.85 -15.61 -9.83
C LEU A 1 6.40 -17.02 -9.70
N PRO A 2 7.70 -17.25 -9.45
CA PRO A 2 8.08 -18.51 -8.82
C PRO A 2 7.50 -18.45 -7.40
N ALA A 3 6.42 -19.23 -7.20
CA ALA A 3 5.63 -19.34 -5.97
C ALA A 3 5.33 -18.01 -5.25
N GLY A 4 4.27 -17.31 -5.66
CA GLY A 4 3.62 -16.37 -4.76
C GLY A 4 3.11 -17.15 -3.56
N HIS A 5 3.75 -17.01 -2.40
CA HIS A 5 3.30 -17.65 -1.18
C HIS A 5 2.03 -16.95 -0.71
N ARG A 6 0.87 -17.61 -0.83
CA ARG A 6 -0.38 -17.14 -0.22
C ARG A 6 -0.18 -17.09 1.30
N LEU A 7 -0.50 -15.96 1.94
CA LEU A 7 -0.72 -15.97 3.38
C LEU A 7 -2.17 -16.28 3.67
N LEU A 8 -2.33 -17.48 4.21
CA LEU A 8 -3.36 -17.86 5.14
C LEU A 8 -2.86 -17.38 6.52
N ALA A 9 -3.65 -16.54 7.19
CA ALA A 9 -3.22 -15.86 8.42
C ALA A 9 -2.96 -16.88 9.57
N PRO A 10 -2.37 -16.47 10.72
CA PRO A 10 -1.88 -17.44 11.71
C PRO A 10 -2.94 -18.44 12.17
N ALA A 11 -2.59 -19.74 12.09
CA ALA A 11 -3.35 -20.90 12.54
C ALA A 11 -4.04 -20.67 13.91
N LEU A 12 -5.35 -20.43 13.91
CA LEU A 12 -6.23 -20.51 15.08
C LEU A 12 -7.05 -21.80 14.94
N PRO A 13 -6.73 -22.87 15.69
CA PRO A 13 -7.38 -24.18 15.53
C PRO A 13 -8.89 -24.09 15.73
N GLY A 14 -9.68 -24.60 14.77
CA GLY A 14 -11.12 -24.82 14.94
C GLY A 14 -12.05 -23.71 14.44
N LEU A 15 -11.60 -22.89 13.47
CA LEU A 15 -12.43 -21.86 12.86
C LEU A 15 -13.12 -22.37 11.57
N GLY A 16 -14.44 -22.53 11.62
CA GLY A 16 -15.28 -22.80 10.44
C GLY A 16 -15.73 -21.52 9.72
N GLY A 17 -16.17 -21.65 8.46
CA GLY A 17 -16.68 -20.52 7.65
C GLY A 17 -15.56 -19.70 6.99
N SER A 18 -15.74 -18.38 6.82
CA SER A 18 -14.74 -17.48 6.22
C SER A 18 -13.41 -17.39 6.99
N LEU A 19 -13.38 -17.95 8.20
CA LEU A 19 -12.21 -18.01 9.08
C LEU A 19 -11.40 -19.31 8.93
N SER A 20 -11.81 -20.24 8.06
CA SER A 20 -11.04 -21.48 7.77
C SER A 20 -9.70 -21.20 7.10
N GLU A 21 -9.55 -20.05 6.44
CA GLU A 21 -8.28 -19.52 5.92
C GLU A 21 -7.29 -19.14 7.03
N LEU A 22 -7.71 -19.16 8.30
CA LEU A 22 -6.87 -18.98 9.47
C LEU A 22 -6.46 -20.30 10.13
N ASP A 23 -6.78 -21.48 9.59
CA ASP A 23 -6.53 -22.78 10.25
C ASP A 23 -5.44 -23.62 9.52
N GLN A 24 -4.57 -22.97 8.74
CA GLN A 24 -3.49 -23.66 8.01
C GLN A 24 -2.10 -23.25 8.51
N PRO A 25 -1.13 -24.20 8.54
CA PRO A 25 0.25 -23.89 8.88
C PRO A 25 0.84 -22.88 7.89
N THR A 26 1.36 -21.76 8.41
CA THR A 26 1.94 -20.67 7.62
C THR A 26 3.17 -21.15 6.83
N SER A 27 3.02 -21.36 5.52
CA SER A 27 4.06 -21.89 4.61
C SER A 27 4.97 -20.80 4.02
N LEU A 28 5.41 -19.84 4.84
CA LEU A 28 6.22 -18.72 4.35
C LEU A 28 7.68 -18.82 4.71
N ASP A 29 8.49 -18.86 3.65
CA ASP A 29 9.90 -18.57 3.74
C ASP A 29 10.15 -17.06 3.84
N LEU A 30 10.16 -16.57 5.06
CA LEU A 30 10.47 -15.18 5.39
C LEU A 30 11.97 -14.86 5.30
N SER A 31 12.81 -15.79 4.82
CA SER A 31 14.21 -15.52 4.46
C SER A 31 14.37 -15.03 3.01
N ALA A 32 13.31 -15.14 2.20
CA ALA A 32 13.29 -14.64 0.85
C ALA A 32 13.49 -13.12 0.78
N LYS A 33 14.08 -12.63 -0.32
CA LYS A 33 14.27 -11.19 -0.57
C LYS A 33 12.96 -10.43 -0.80
N LEU A 34 11.90 -11.15 -1.19
CA LEU A 34 10.56 -10.63 -1.40
C LEU A 34 9.56 -11.59 -0.75
N CYS A 35 8.67 -11.06 0.07
CA CYS A 35 7.57 -11.79 0.67
C CYS A 35 6.28 -11.03 0.35
N ALA A 36 5.33 -11.69 -0.31
CA ALA A 36 4.05 -11.13 -0.68
C ALA A 36 2.93 -11.81 0.10
N PHE A 37 1.93 -11.03 0.52
CA PHE A 37 0.74 -11.50 1.20
C PHE A 37 -0.43 -11.19 0.26
N ASP A 38 -0.96 -12.22 -0.41
CA ASP A 38 -2.08 -12.06 -1.34
C ASP A 38 -3.41 -12.19 -0.60
N LEU A 39 -4.15 -11.09 -0.53
CA LEU A 39 -5.48 -11.00 0.09
C LEU A 39 -6.60 -10.83 -0.96
N SER A 40 -6.33 -11.08 -2.24
CA SER A 40 -7.31 -10.90 -3.33
C SER A 40 -8.56 -11.77 -3.22
N ALA A 41 -8.50 -12.87 -2.45
CA ALA A 41 -9.64 -13.75 -2.17
C ALA A 41 -10.48 -13.30 -0.97
N VAL A 42 -10.02 -12.32 -0.19
CA VAL A 42 -10.72 -11.81 0.99
C VAL A 42 -11.77 -10.79 0.55
N SER A 43 -12.97 -10.85 1.12
CA SER A 43 -14.03 -9.90 0.82
C SER A 43 -13.67 -8.49 1.32
N PRO A 44 -14.13 -7.41 0.66
CA PRO A 44 -13.84 -6.04 1.10
C PRO A 44 -14.24 -5.72 2.54
N GLU A 45 -15.30 -6.37 3.04
CA GLU A 45 -15.79 -6.23 4.41
C GLU A 45 -14.82 -6.85 5.43
N GLU A 46 -14.11 -7.91 5.05
CA GLU A 46 -13.17 -8.65 5.89
C GLU A 46 -11.72 -8.14 5.75
N LEU A 47 -11.40 -7.46 4.64
CA LEU A 47 -10.06 -6.93 4.35
C LEU A 47 -9.45 -6.12 5.51
N PRO A 48 -10.16 -5.19 6.18
CA PRO A 48 -9.58 -4.43 7.29
C PRO A 48 -9.05 -5.34 8.41
N PHE A 49 -9.74 -6.44 8.69
CA PHE A 49 -9.34 -7.41 9.70
C PHE A 49 -8.10 -8.20 9.27
N PHE A 50 -8.13 -8.82 8.09
CA PHE A 50 -7.01 -9.62 7.58
C PHE A 50 -5.75 -8.78 7.32
N LEU A 51 -5.90 -7.55 6.82
CA LEU A 51 -4.79 -6.60 6.67
C LEU A 51 -4.19 -6.26 8.03
N THR A 52 -5.01 -5.97 9.04
CA THR A 52 -4.52 -5.66 10.39
C THR A 52 -3.76 -6.83 11.00
N LEU A 53 -4.30 -8.05 10.90
CA LEU A 53 -3.61 -9.26 11.37
C LEU A 53 -2.27 -9.49 10.66
N THR A 54 -2.27 -9.32 9.34
CA THR A 54 -1.07 -9.45 8.50
C THR A 54 0.00 -8.45 8.92
N LEU A 55 -0.37 -7.18 9.07
CA LEU A 55 0.55 -6.14 9.49
C LEU A 55 1.04 -6.33 10.92
N ASP A 56 0.21 -6.85 11.82
CA ASP A 56 0.65 -7.17 13.17
C ASP A 56 1.68 -8.30 13.19
N PHE A 57 1.46 -9.33 12.39
CA PHE A 57 2.43 -10.39 12.18
C PHE A 57 3.76 -9.82 11.65
N VAL A 58 3.72 -9.00 10.59
CA VAL A 58 4.91 -8.36 10.01
C VAL A 58 5.62 -7.48 11.05
N ARG A 59 4.88 -6.66 11.79
CA ARG A 59 5.39 -5.83 12.90
C ARG A 59 6.12 -6.68 13.94
N GLY A 60 5.54 -7.80 14.34
CA GLY A 60 6.19 -8.76 15.25
C GLY A 60 7.51 -9.29 14.72
N ARG A 61 7.63 -9.51 13.40
CA ARG A 61 8.89 -9.92 12.75
C ARG A 61 9.91 -8.80 12.67
N LEU A 62 9.49 -7.59 12.30
CA LEU A 62 10.37 -6.41 12.29
C LEU A 62 11.01 -6.19 13.68
N ARG A 63 10.22 -6.36 14.74
CA ARG A 63 10.72 -6.28 16.14
C ARG A 63 11.76 -7.35 16.47
N ARG A 64 11.53 -8.59 16.05
CA ARG A 64 12.43 -9.73 16.36
C ARG A 64 13.70 -9.74 15.51
N ARG A 65 13.63 -9.22 14.29
CA ARG A 65 14.76 -9.16 13.34
C ARG A 65 14.82 -7.78 12.68
N PRO A 66 15.33 -6.74 13.37
CA PRO A 66 15.54 -5.43 12.78
C PRO A 66 16.49 -5.49 11.58
N GLY A 67 16.37 -4.53 10.67
CA GLY A 67 17.24 -4.42 9.49
C GLY A 67 16.51 -3.88 8.29
N GLU A 68 17.25 -3.51 7.26
CA GLU A 68 16.80 -2.79 6.07
C GLU A 68 15.74 -3.57 5.28
N LYS A 69 14.48 -3.27 5.58
CA LYS A 69 13.29 -3.88 4.98
C LYS A 69 12.31 -2.78 4.63
N LEU A 70 11.62 -2.96 3.52
CA LEU A 70 10.50 -2.11 3.14
C LEU A 70 9.22 -2.95 3.24
N VAL A 71 8.26 -2.45 4.02
CA VAL A 71 6.90 -3.00 4.05
C VAL A 71 6.05 -2.16 3.13
N VAL A 72 5.48 -2.76 2.09
CA VAL A 72 4.56 -2.10 1.17
C VAL A 72 3.14 -2.60 1.47
N VAL A 73 2.21 -1.68 1.68
CA VAL A 73 0.81 -1.98 1.93
C VAL A 73 -0.01 -1.42 0.78
N ASP A 74 -0.46 -2.31 -0.10
CA ASP A 74 -1.42 -1.94 -1.13
C ASP A 74 -2.83 -1.83 -0.55
N GLU A 75 -3.63 -0.96 -1.13
CA GLU A 75 -4.98 -0.62 -0.67
C GLU A 75 -5.07 -0.30 0.83
N ALA A 76 -4.10 0.45 1.35
CA ALA A 76 -4.01 0.83 2.75
C ALA A 76 -5.24 1.62 3.24
N HIS A 77 -6.04 2.18 2.33
CA HIS A 77 -7.28 2.88 2.63
C HIS A 77 -8.33 1.99 3.34
N TYR A 78 -8.31 0.66 3.16
CA TYR A 78 -9.20 -0.25 3.89
C TYR A 78 -8.98 -0.17 5.41
N LEU A 79 -7.76 0.14 5.87
CA LEU A 79 -7.48 0.30 7.29
C LEU A 79 -8.09 1.57 7.87
N MET A 80 -8.53 2.52 7.03
CA MET A 80 -9.22 3.74 7.47
C MET A 80 -10.69 3.50 7.81
N ALA A 81 -11.24 2.31 7.53
CA ALA A 81 -12.65 1.99 7.74
C ALA A 81 -13.10 2.06 9.22
N SER A 82 -12.17 1.89 10.18
CA SER A 82 -12.47 1.97 11.60
C SER A 82 -11.38 2.71 12.37
N GLY A 83 -11.77 3.34 13.49
CA GLY A 83 -10.80 4.06 14.34
C GLY A 83 -9.73 3.15 14.94
N SER A 84 -10.03 1.87 15.20
CA SER A 84 -9.07 0.91 15.76
C SER A 84 -8.01 0.49 14.74
N THR A 85 -8.43 0.13 13.51
CA THR A 85 -7.51 -0.25 12.43
C THR A 85 -6.67 0.95 11.97
N ALA A 86 -7.27 2.14 11.89
CA ALA A 86 -6.56 3.36 11.54
C ALA A 86 -5.54 3.74 12.62
N GLY A 87 -5.93 3.64 13.91
CA GLY A 87 -5.02 3.88 15.03
C GLY A 87 -3.87 2.88 15.10
N PHE A 88 -4.11 1.61 14.75
CA PHE A 88 -3.06 0.61 14.62
C PHE A 88 -2.04 0.99 13.54
N LEU A 89 -2.50 1.39 12.35
CA LEU A 89 -1.63 1.79 11.25
C LEU A 89 -0.84 3.06 11.61
N ASP A 90 -1.48 4.05 12.22
CA ASP A 90 -0.86 5.29 12.69
C ASP A 90 0.21 5.02 13.76
N HIS A 91 -0.03 4.07 14.66
CA HIS A 91 1.01 3.60 15.58
C HIS A 91 2.17 2.93 14.82
N LEU A 92 1.89 2.07 13.84
CA LEU A 92 2.94 1.40 13.06
C LEU A 92 3.81 2.40 12.29
N VAL A 93 3.22 3.36 11.60
CA VAL A 93 3.90 4.43 10.85
C VAL A 93 4.90 5.17 11.75
N ARG A 94 4.49 5.59 12.95
CA ARG A 94 5.38 6.33 13.88
C ARG A 94 6.55 5.51 14.42
N HIS A 95 6.45 4.18 14.42
CA HIS A 95 7.43 3.30 15.07
C HIS A 95 8.27 2.48 14.09
N VAL A 96 7.92 2.42 12.80
CA VAL A 96 8.61 1.53 11.83
C VAL A 96 10.12 1.80 11.76
N ARG A 97 10.53 3.06 11.88
CA ARG A 97 11.93 3.49 11.89
C ARG A 97 12.74 2.89 13.05
N HIS A 98 12.12 2.59 14.19
CA HIS A 98 12.79 1.95 15.32
C HIS A 98 13.23 0.51 15.00
N TYR A 99 12.68 -0.09 13.94
CA TYR A 99 13.04 -1.43 13.47
C TYR A 99 14.04 -1.41 12.32
N ARG A 100 14.60 -0.24 11.97
CA ARG A 100 15.41 -0.01 10.75
C ARG A 100 14.67 -0.44 9.47
N ALA A 101 13.36 -0.22 9.44
CA ALA A 101 12.50 -0.56 8.31
C ALA A 101 11.76 0.69 7.80
N GLY A 102 11.39 0.67 6.53
CA GLY A 102 10.49 1.63 5.90
C GLY A 102 9.08 1.07 5.77
N LEU A 103 8.11 1.97 5.62
CA LEU A 103 6.72 1.63 5.33
C LEU A 103 6.25 2.49 4.15
N GLU A 104 5.71 1.86 3.12
CA GLU A 104 5.09 2.49 1.96
C GLU A 104 3.61 2.11 1.92
N LEU A 105 2.76 3.12 1.80
CA LEU A 105 1.31 2.96 1.79
C LEU A 105 0.79 3.40 0.43
N LEU A 106 0.09 2.50 -0.27
CA LEU A 106 -0.53 2.78 -1.56
C LEU A 106 -2.04 2.92 -1.38
N SER A 107 -2.60 3.94 -2.02
CA SER A 107 -4.03 4.21 -2.03
C SER A 107 -4.42 4.98 -3.28
N GLN A 108 -5.67 4.79 -3.72
CA GLN A 108 -6.24 5.45 -4.89
C GLN A 108 -6.74 6.87 -4.59
N ASN A 109 -7.12 7.15 -3.34
CA ASN A 109 -7.73 8.42 -2.96
C ASN A 109 -7.17 8.94 -1.62
N PRO A 110 -6.53 10.14 -1.60
CA PRO A 110 -6.06 10.73 -0.36
C PRO A 110 -7.19 11.12 0.62
N ALA A 111 -8.44 11.28 0.13
CA ALA A 111 -9.58 11.65 0.97
C ALA A 111 -9.86 10.62 2.08
N ASP A 112 -9.56 9.34 1.85
CA ASP A 112 -9.77 8.26 2.81
C ASP A 112 -8.94 8.48 4.09
N PHE A 113 -7.74 9.03 3.95
CA PHE A 113 -6.87 9.38 5.07
C PHE A 113 -7.27 10.72 5.70
N LEU A 114 -7.68 11.70 4.88
CA LEU A 114 -8.10 13.02 5.36
C LEU A 114 -9.38 12.96 6.21
N GLY A 115 -10.19 11.92 6.05
CA GLY A 115 -11.45 11.71 6.79
C GLY A 115 -11.28 11.42 8.28
N SER A 116 -10.10 10.98 8.73
CA SER A 116 -9.89 10.55 10.13
C SER A 116 -8.70 11.26 10.81
N PRO A 117 -8.73 11.46 12.15
CA PRO A 117 -7.58 12.00 12.89
C PRO A 117 -6.31 11.14 12.72
N ALA A 118 -6.46 9.81 12.72
CA ALA A 118 -5.36 8.88 12.52
C ALA A 118 -4.78 8.98 11.10
N GLY A 119 -5.63 9.06 10.07
CA GLY A 119 -5.18 9.21 8.68
C GLY A 119 -4.45 10.54 8.44
N ARG A 120 -4.94 11.65 9.00
CA ARG A 120 -4.21 12.94 8.97
C ARG A 120 -2.86 12.84 9.66
N SER A 121 -2.80 12.16 10.80
CA SER A 121 -1.53 11.92 11.48
C SER A 121 -0.56 11.10 10.63
N ILE A 122 -1.04 10.03 9.99
CA ILE A 122 -0.22 9.22 9.07
C ILE A 122 0.40 10.12 7.99
N LEU A 123 -0.43 10.92 7.31
CA LEU A 123 0.05 11.85 6.27
C LEU A 123 1.09 12.85 6.80
N MET A 124 0.97 13.29 8.05
CA MET A 124 1.95 14.21 8.66
C MET A 124 3.24 13.53 9.13
N ASN A 125 3.30 12.19 9.16
CA ASN A 125 4.44 11.42 9.63
C ASN A 125 5.18 10.67 8.50
N VAL A 126 4.76 10.83 7.24
CA VAL A 126 5.51 10.28 6.10
C VAL A 126 6.62 11.24 5.67
N ASP A 127 7.77 10.69 5.30
CA ASP A 127 8.90 11.47 4.77
C ASP A 127 8.62 11.99 3.34
N PHE A 128 7.88 11.19 2.57
CA PHE A 128 7.56 11.44 1.17
C PHE A 128 6.08 11.15 0.89
N LEU A 129 5.45 11.97 0.05
CA LEU A 129 4.15 11.70 -0.53
C LEU A 129 4.22 11.83 -2.06
N LEU A 130 4.10 10.70 -2.77
CA LEU A 130 4.05 10.66 -4.22
C LEU A 130 2.60 10.71 -4.70
N LEU A 131 2.22 11.81 -5.36
CA LEU A 131 0.91 12.00 -5.96
C LEU A 131 1.00 11.75 -7.47
N LEU A 132 0.45 10.63 -7.93
CA LEU A 132 0.22 10.37 -9.35
C LEU A 132 -1.07 11.08 -9.82
N ARG A 133 -1.53 10.83 -11.05
CA ARG A 133 -2.76 11.44 -11.55
C ARG A 133 -3.97 11.19 -10.64
N LEU A 134 -4.50 12.26 -10.04
CA LEU A 134 -5.70 12.24 -9.20
C LEU A 134 -6.85 12.99 -9.87
N LYS A 135 -8.07 12.46 -9.80
CA LYS A 135 -9.27 13.05 -10.44
C LYS A 135 -9.54 14.49 -9.96
N ASP A 136 -9.36 14.74 -8.67
CA ASP A 136 -9.56 16.05 -8.04
C ASP A 136 -8.25 16.85 -7.89
N GLY A 137 -7.11 16.29 -8.31
CA GLY A 137 -5.79 16.88 -8.14
C GLY A 137 -5.24 16.83 -6.73
N GLY A 138 -5.84 16.05 -5.83
CA GLY A 138 -5.45 16.01 -4.43
C GLY A 138 -5.82 17.29 -3.68
N ARG A 139 -6.86 18.02 -4.11
CA ARG A 139 -7.22 19.34 -3.55
C ARG A 139 -7.45 19.32 -2.04
N GLY A 140 -7.95 18.20 -1.49
CA GLY A 140 -8.10 18.02 -0.04
C GLY A 140 -6.79 18.07 0.74
N LEU A 141 -5.66 17.70 0.11
CA LEU A 141 -4.35 17.69 0.74
C LEU A 141 -3.82 19.10 1.04
N LYS A 142 -4.39 20.16 0.45
CA LYS A 142 -4.07 21.57 0.79
C LYS A 142 -4.24 21.89 2.28
N THR A 143 -5.06 21.12 2.98
CA THR A 143 -5.29 21.29 4.42
C THR A 143 -4.09 20.88 5.28
N LEU A 144 -3.22 20.02 4.74
CA LEU A 144 -2.05 19.48 5.44
C LEU A 144 -0.72 19.90 4.79
N PHE A 145 -0.72 20.11 3.47
CA PHE A 145 0.48 20.43 2.68
C PHE A 145 0.28 21.75 1.92
N PRO A 146 1.32 22.57 1.74
CA PRO A 146 1.24 23.87 1.07
C PRO A 146 1.16 23.75 -0.46
N LEU A 147 0.21 22.97 -0.98
CA LEU A 147 0.03 22.76 -2.42
C LEU A 147 -0.47 24.02 -3.13
N ARG A 148 0.15 24.36 -4.26
CA ARG A 148 -0.22 25.48 -5.14
C ARG A 148 -1.30 25.04 -6.14
N GLU A 149 -2.08 25.99 -6.65
CA GLU A 149 -3.11 25.69 -7.67
C GLU A 149 -2.50 25.15 -8.98
N GLU A 150 -1.27 25.57 -9.31
CA GLU A 150 -0.49 25.06 -10.44
C GLU A 150 -0.15 23.58 -10.26
N GLU A 151 0.23 23.17 -9.04
CA GLU A 151 0.56 21.78 -8.70
C GLU A 151 -0.68 20.87 -8.75
N ILE A 152 -1.83 21.37 -8.29
CA ILE A 152 -3.10 20.66 -8.39
C ILE A 152 -3.48 20.47 -9.85
N THR A 153 -3.34 21.52 -10.67
CA THR A 153 -3.58 21.43 -12.12
C THR A 153 -2.65 20.41 -12.78
N LEU A 154 -1.36 20.40 -12.41
CA LEU A 154 -0.38 19.44 -12.88
C LEU A 154 -0.78 18.01 -12.53
N ILE A 155 -1.18 17.74 -11.29
CA ILE A 155 -1.61 16.41 -10.85
C ILE A 155 -2.86 15.95 -11.62
N LYS A 156 -3.85 16.83 -11.83
CA LYS A 156 -5.08 16.48 -12.58
C LYS A 156 -4.80 16.09 -14.02
N GLY A 157 -3.89 16.82 -14.66
CA GLY A 157 -3.48 16.59 -16.05
C GLY A 157 -2.27 15.68 -16.20
N ALA A 158 -1.82 15.03 -15.13
CA ALA A 158 -0.57 14.26 -15.15
C ALA A 158 -0.65 13.13 -16.19
N PRO A 159 0.41 12.91 -17.00
CA PRO A 159 0.45 11.84 -17.98
C PRO A 159 0.20 10.46 -17.40
N LEU A 160 -0.53 9.64 -18.16
CA LEU A 160 -0.68 8.22 -17.86
C LEU A 160 0.16 7.35 -18.80
N PRO A 161 0.59 6.16 -18.34
CA PRO A 161 1.34 5.22 -19.16
C PRO A 161 0.63 4.84 -20.46
N ARG A 162 -0.71 4.75 -20.44
CA ARG A 162 -1.52 4.39 -21.62
C ARG A 162 -1.59 5.49 -22.68
N GLU A 163 -1.32 6.73 -22.30
CA GLU A 163 -1.41 7.90 -23.17
C GLU A 163 -0.01 8.27 -23.69
N GLU A 164 0.98 8.29 -22.80
CA GLU A 164 2.30 8.87 -23.07
C GLU A 164 3.47 7.88 -22.89
N GLY A 165 3.21 6.65 -22.40
CA GLY A 165 4.26 5.66 -22.09
C GLY A 165 5.00 5.90 -20.77
N TRP A 166 4.54 6.85 -19.94
CA TRP A 166 5.09 7.13 -18.61
C TRP A 166 4.02 7.70 -17.67
N SER A 167 4.24 7.61 -16.36
CA SER A 167 3.37 8.22 -15.34
C SER A 167 3.96 9.54 -14.87
N GLY A 168 3.18 10.62 -14.96
CA GLY A 168 3.51 11.89 -14.31
C GLY A 168 2.99 11.94 -12.88
N GLY A 169 3.65 12.75 -12.05
CA GLY A 169 3.20 13.01 -10.69
C GLY A 169 3.93 14.16 -10.02
N LEU A 170 3.67 14.31 -8.73
CA LEU A 170 4.28 15.29 -7.85
C LEU A 170 4.78 14.58 -6.59
N LEU A 171 6.07 14.69 -6.31
CA LEU A 171 6.69 14.20 -5.08
C LEU A 171 6.76 15.33 -4.07
N LEU A 172 6.08 15.16 -2.94
CA LEU A 172 6.18 16.06 -1.79
C LEU A 172 7.21 15.52 -0.80
N THR A 173 8.12 16.38 -0.36
CA THR A 173 9.17 16.08 0.63
C THR A 173 9.39 17.31 1.51
N GLY A 174 8.99 17.21 2.78
CA GLY A 174 8.93 18.38 3.66
C GLY A 174 8.06 19.50 3.04
N GLU A 175 8.67 20.65 2.79
CA GLU A 175 7.99 21.80 2.16
C GLU A 175 8.18 21.88 0.63
N THR A 176 8.90 20.92 0.04
CA THR A 176 9.21 20.94 -1.39
C THR A 176 8.27 20.06 -2.19
N ALA A 177 7.78 20.58 -3.30
CA ALA A 177 7.00 19.84 -4.29
C ALA A 177 7.79 19.73 -5.60
N LEU A 178 8.10 18.50 -6.02
CA LEU A 178 8.92 18.22 -7.20
C LEU A 178 8.08 17.46 -8.24
N PRO A 179 7.88 18.01 -9.45
CA PRO A 179 7.30 17.25 -10.55
C PRO A 179 8.18 16.04 -10.89
N VAL A 180 7.57 14.88 -11.03
CA VAL A 180 8.28 13.63 -11.34
C VAL A 180 7.72 12.95 -12.57
N ARG A 181 8.61 12.26 -13.28
CA ARG A 181 8.31 11.39 -14.42
C ARG A 181 8.78 9.98 -14.06
N VAL A 182 7.82 9.07 -13.92
CA VAL A 182 8.06 7.67 -13.61
C VAL A 182 7.98 6.86 -14.90
N ILE A 183 9.05 6.14 -15.20
CA ILE A 183 9.21 5.34 -16.42
C ILE A 183 9.58 3.92 -15.99
N ALA A 184 8.88 2.92 -16.50
CA ALA A 184 9.28 1.53 -16.34
C ALA A 184 10.43 1.21 -17.30
N SER A 185 11.45 0.52 -16.82
CA SER A 185 12.47 -0.07 -17.69
C SER A 185 11.86 -1.10 -18.62
N ALA A 186 12.54 -1.41 -19.73
CA ALA A 186 12.07 -2.44 -20.66
C ALA A 186 11.96 -3.84 -20.01
N GLU A 187 12.71 -4.10 -18.93
CA GLU A 187 12.64 -5.34 -18.16
C GLU A 187 11.39 -5.38 -17.29
N GLU A 188 11.10 -4.29 -16.58
CA GLU A 188 9.89 -4.14 -15.76
C GLU A 188 8.63 -4.18 -16.63
N ASP A 189 8.62 -3.47 -17.76
CA ASP A 189 7.46 -3.45 -18.67
C ASP A 189 7.16 -4.85 -19.23
N ARG A 190 8.20 -5.61 -19.63
CA ARG A 190 8.05 -7.03 -20.02
C ARG A 190 7.54 -7.89 -18.88
N PHE A 191 8.03 -7.67 -17.66
CA PHE A 191 7.61 -8.43 -16.48
C PHE A 191 6.14 -8.18 -16.16
N LEU A 192 5.73 -6.91 -16.06
CA LEU A 192 4.36 -6.49 -15.77
C LEU A 192 3.41 -6.93 -16.89
N GLY A 193 3.79 -6.74 -18.16
CA GLY A 193 3.01 -7.17 -19.32
C GLY A 193 2.70 -8.67 -19.30
N ARG A 194 3.68 -9.52 -18.95
CA ARG A 194 3.47 -10.97 -18.79
C ARG A 194 2.63 -11.31 -17.57
N ALA A 195 2.86 -10.64 -16.44
CA ALA A 195 2.11 -10.87 -15.20
C ALA A 195 0.61 -10.58 -15.38
N PHE A 196 0.27 -9.46 -16.01
CA PHE A 196 -1.13 -9.04 -16.22
C PHE A 196 -1.79 -9.66 -17.45
N ALA A 197 -1.03 -10.21 -18.41
CA ALA A 197 -1.60 -10.95 -19.54
C ALA A 197 -2.23 -12.28 -19.11
N GLY A 198 -1.66 -12.96 -18.10
CA GLY A 198 -2.20 -14.21 -17.56
C GLY A 198 -3.56 -14.08 -16.87
N GLU A 199 -3.81 -12.94 -16.20
CA GLU A 199 -5.07 -12.64 -15.50
C GLU A 199 -6.22 -12.26 -16.44
N ARG A 200 -5.92 -11.74 -17.65
CA ARG A 200 -6.96 -11.42 -18.65
C ARG A 200 -7.59 -12.65 -19.27
N THR A 201 -6.83 -13.75 -19.38
CA THR A 201 -7.35 -15.03 -19.87
C THR A 201 -8.21 -15.78 -18.85
N SER A 202 -8.02 -15.56 -17.55
CA SER A 202 -8.78 -16.26 -16.50
C SER A 202 -10.11 -15.58 -16.13
N ARG A 203 -10.35 -14.34 -16.55
CA ARG A 203 -11.64 -13.64 -16.39
C ARG A 203 -12.55 -13.71 -17.63
N ALA A 204 -12.10 -14.38 -18.69
CA ALA A 204 -12.83 -14.54 -19.95
C ALA A 204 -13.33 -15.98 -20.19
N GLY A 205 -13.31 -16.83 -19.15
CA GLY A 205 -13.78 -18.21 -19.18
C GLY A 205 -14.92 -18.44 -18.20
#